data_AF-A0A842SUG6-F1
#
_entry.id   AF-A0A842SUG6-F1
#
_cell.length_a   1.000
_cell.length_b   1.000
_cell.length_c   1.000
_cell.angle_alpha   90.00
_cell.angle_beta   90.00
_cell.angle_gamma   90.00
#
_symmetry.space_group_name_H-M   'P 1'
#
loop_
_entity.id
_entity.type
_entity.pdbx_description
1 polymer ?
#
loop_
_entity_poly.entity_id
_entity_poly.type
_entity_poly.pdbx_seq_one_letter_code
_entity_poly.pdbx_strand_id
1 'polypeptide(L)'
;MAYDYLSGILEIANVFISLFVLIYAWSFLRQTADVKDRKPWVFLFVAAIVFFLFEVVGVLDVFNISKVPGLRSFLESAFIALILFVFIFQYDLILKSDLILITRKIAREEKLEKDEQEISKHLGMSPATAVRQSLEPEENRAVSESLQKQGKKRATKKGKRPAKKRSPKKRQ
;
A
#
# COMPACT_ATOMS: atom_id res chain seq x y z
N MET A 1 -27.06 5.06 42.11
CA MET A 1 -26.22 6.21 42.49
C MET A 1 -24.81 6.09 41.91
N ALA A 2 -23.89 5.26 42.43
CA ALA A 2 -22.52 5.19 41.88
C ALA A 2 -22.47 4.76 40.38
N TYR A 3 -23.35 3.85 39.97
CA TYR A 3 -23.46 3.39 38.58
C TYR A 3 -23.89 4.51 37.61
N ASP A 4 -24.78 5.40 38.04
CA ASP A 4 -25.29 6.49 37.20
C ASP A 4 -24.20 7.52 36.91
N TYR A 5 -23.37 7.83 37.92
CA TYR A 5 -22.20 8.71 37.74
C TYR A 5 -21.16 8.10 36.81
N LEU A 6 -20.86 6.80 36.97
CA LEU A 6 -19.90 6.12 36.11
C LEU A 6 -20.38 6.11 34.65
N SER A 7 -21.68 5.84 34.43
CA SER A 7 -22.30 5.88 33.10
C SER A 7 -22.19 7.27 32.47
N GLY A 8 -22.48 8.33 33.22
CA GLY A 8 -22.38 9.70 32.71
C GLY A 8 -20.95 10.11 32.34
N ILE A 9 -19.97 9.75 33.17
CA ILE A 9 -18.54 10.01 32.88
C ILE A 9 -18.11 9.28 31.59
N LEU A 10 -18.59 8.05 31.40
CA LEU A 10 -18.24 7.23 30.24
C LEU A 10 -18.86 7.78 28.95
N GLU A 11 -20.10 8.24 28.99
CA GLU A 11 -20.73 8.90 27.82
C GLU A 11 -20.03 10.23 27.47
N ILE A 12 -19.64 11.03 28.47
CA ILE A 12 -18.86 12.25 28.24
C ILE A 12 -17.51 11.91 27.60
N ALA A 13 -16.82 10.87 28.07
CA ALA A 13 -15.58 10.39 27.48
C ALA A 13 -15.78 9.96 26.01
N ASN A 14 -16.89 9.28 25.70
CA ASN A 14 -17.21 8.89 24.32
C ASN A 14 -17.43 10.09 23.39
N VAL A 15 -18.01 11.19 23.87
CA VAL A 15 -18.11 12.44 23.09
C VAL A 15 -16.72 12.99 22.74
N PHE A 16 -15.77 12.95 23.68
CA PHE A 16 -14.38 13.36 23.38
C PHE A 16 -13.70 12.43 22.38
N ILE A 17 -13.92 11.11 22.51
CA ILE A 17 -13.38 10.13 21.56
C ILE A 17 -13.99 10.36 20.16
N SER A 18 -15.30 10.56 20.05
CA SER A 18 -15.97 10.79 18.78
C SER A 18 -15.53 12.11 18.14
N LEU A 19 -15.28 13.15 18.93
CA LEU A 19 -14.69 14.41 18.45
C LEU A 19 -13.29 14.17 17.87
N PHE A 20 -12.45 13.39 18.54
CA PHE A 20 -11.13 13.03 18.03
C PHE A 20 -11.21 12.27 16.71
N VAL A 21 -12.11 11.28 16.62
CA VAL A 21 -12.36 10.52 15.38
C VAL A 21 -12.84 11.44 14.25
N LEU A 22 -13.72 12.40 14.54
CA LEU A 22 -14.20 13.38 13.57
C LEU A 22 -13.08 14.27 13.03
N ILE A 23 -12.23 14.80 13.91
CA ILE A 23 -11.06 15.61 13.52
C ILE A 23 -10.10 14.77 12.67
N TYR A 24 -9.87 13.52 13.05
CA TYR A 24 -9.02 12.60 12.30
C TYR A 24 -9.59 12.32 10.89
N ALA A 25 -10.87 11.97 10.80
CA ALA A 25 -11.55 11.75 9.53
C ALA A 25 -11.52 12.99 8.63
N TRP A 26 -11.70 14.18 9.21
CA TRP A 26 -11.56 15.45 8.49
C TRP A 26 -10.15 15.68 7.95
N SER A 27 -9.13 15.48 8.79
CA SER A 27 -7.72 15.59 8.39
C SER A 27 -7.40 14.64 7.23
N PHE A 28 -7.87 13.40 7.32
CA PHE A 28 -7.69 12.39 6.30
C PHE A 28 -8.38 12.75 4.99
N LEU A 29 -9.60 13.31 5.07
CA LEU A 29 -10.35 13.79 3.91
C LEU A 29 -9.64 14.94 3.18
N ARG A 30 -8.96 15.83 3.91
CA ARG A 30 -8.16 16.91 3.31
C ARG A 30 -6.90 16.37 2.62
N GLN A 31 -6.21 15.41 3.23
CA GLN A 31 -4.97 14.85 2.65
C GLN A 31 -5.24 14.00 1.40
N THR A 32 -6.40 13.36 1.30
CA THR A 32 -6.77 12.51 0.16
C THR A 32 -7.53 13.24 -0.95
N ALA A 33 -7.55 14.58 -0.93
CA ALA A 33 -8.30 15.38 -1.90
C ALA A 33 -7.89 15.14 -3.36
N ASP A 34 -6.63 14.79 -3.62
CA ASP A 34 -6.07 14.62 -4.96
C ASP A 34 -6.18 13.18 -5.51
N VAL A 35 -6.70 12.24 -4.71
CA VAL A 35 -6.81 10.83 -5.12
C VAL A 35 -8.15 10.61 -5.82
N LYS A 36 -8.11 10.02 -7.03
CA LYS A 36 -9.28 9.77 -7.90
C LYS A 36 -10.40 8.97 -7.21
N ASP A 37 -10.03 8.18 -6.20
CA ASP A 37 -10.91 7.31 -5.40
C ASP A 37 -11.23 7.88 -4.01
N ARG A 38 -11.62 9.16 -3.95
CA ARG A 38 -11.98 9.86 -2.69
C ARG A 38 -13.29 9.37 -2.03
N LYS A 39 -14.17 8.71 -2.78
CA LYS A 39 -15.57 8.43 -2.35
C LYS A 39 -15.67 7.71 -1.00
N PRO A 40 -14.90 6.64 -0.70
CA PRO A 40 -15.00 5.94 0.58
C PRO A 40 -14.67 6.85 1.78
N TRP A 41 -13.72 7.76 1.62
CA TRP A 41 -13.30 8.70 2.66
C TRP A 41 -14.36 9.74 2.98
N VAL A 42 -15.14 10.15 1.98
CA VAL A 42 -16.30 11.04 2.19
C VAL A 42 -17.35 10.33 3.04
N PHE A 43 -17.67 9.08 2.73
CA PHE A 43 -18.63 8.30 3.53
C PHE A 43 -18.15 8.07 4.96
N LEU A 44 -16.85 7.81 5.15
CA LEU A 44 -16.26 7.68 6.48
C LEU A 44 -16.36 8.99 7.29
N PHE A 45 -16.15 10.14 6.64
CA PHE A 45 -16.34 11.44 7.28
C PHE A 45 -17.81 11.69 7.66
N VAL A 46 -18.76 11.36 6.79
CA VAL A 46 -20.20 11.46 7.09
C VAL A 46 -20.58 10.53 8.25
N ALA A 47 -20.06 9.30 8.27
CA ALA A 47 -20.27 8.37 9.38
C ALA A 47 -19.70 8.90 10.71
N ALA A 48 -18.53 9.55 10.68
CA ALA A 48 -17.95 10.18 11.86
C ALA A 48 -18.79 11.36 12.39
N ILE A 49 -19.40 12.15 11.51
CA ILE A 49 -20.35 13.21 11.92
C ILE A 49 -21.57 12.58 12.60
N VAL A 50 -22.17 11.55 11.99
CA VAL A 50 -23.34 10.86 12.55
C VAL A 50 -23.00 10.24 13.90
N PHE A 51 -21.84 9.62 14.03
CA PHE A 51 -21.34 9.07 15.30
C PHE A 51 -21.17 10.15 16.37
N PHE A 52 -20.59 11.30 16.02
CA PHE A 52 -20.47 12.42 16.95
C PHE A 52 -21.84 12.92 17.43
N LEU A 53 -22.81 13.08 16.51
CA LEU A 53 -24.18 13.48 16.87
C LEU A 53 -24.87 12.44 17.76
N PHE A 54 -24.65 11.14 17.50
CA PHE A 54 -25.15 10.05 18.33
C PHE A 54 -24.63 10.16 19.79
N GLU A 55 -23.33 10.35 19.98
CA GLU A 55 -22.74 10.49 21.33
C GLU A 55 -23.22 11.77 22.03
N VAL A 56 -23.36 12.88 21.30
CA VAL A 56 -23.91 14.12 21.85
C VAL A 56 -25.36 13.90 22.32
N VAL A 57 -26.19 13.21 21.54
CA VAL A 57 -27.56 12.87 21.93
C VAL A 57 -27.57 11.96 23.17
N GLY A 58 -26.64 11.01 23.28
CA GLY A 58 -26.47 10.18 24.49
C GLY A 58 -26.28 11.03 25.74
N VAL A 59 -25.32 11.95 25.69
CA VAL A 59 -25.05 12.85 26.82
C VAL A 59 -26.27 13.73 27.16
N LEU A 60 -26.99 14.24 26.15
CA LEU A 60 -28.23 15.00 26.38
C LEU A 60 -29.33 14.17 27.07
N ASP A 61 -29.40 12.87 26.79
CA ASP A 61 -30.34 11.94 27.41
C ASP A 61 -29.99 11.71 28.89
N VAL A 62 -28.70 11.54 29.22
CA VAL A 62 -28.21 11.43 30.60
C VAL A 62 -28.55 12.67 31.43
N PHE A 63 -28.45 13.87 30.83
CA PHE A 63 -28.83 15.11 31.50
C PHE A 63 -30.34 15.40 31.48
N ASN A 64 -31.18 14.51 30.92
CA ASN A 64 -32.62 14.68 30.80
C ASN A 64 -33.03 15.95 30.00
N ILE A 65 -32.14 16.50 29.18
CA ILE A 65 -32.37 17.77 28.45
C ILE A 65 -33.30 17.55 27.26
N SER A 66 -33.22 16.39 26.60
CA SER A 66 -33.98 16.09 25.39
C SER A 66 -34.44 14.64 25.36
N LYS A 67 -35.73 14.41 25.61
CA LYS A 67 -36.38 13.10 25.49
C LYS A 67 -37.09 12.99 24.15
N VAL A 68 -36.33 12.82 23.07
CA VAL A 68 -36.92 12.46 21.77
C VAL A 68 -36.92 10.93 21.68
N PRO A 69 -38.06 10.26 21.89
CA PRO A 69 -38.11 8.79 21.87
C PRO A 69 -37.70 8.28 20.49
N GLY A 70 -36.81 7.29 20.46
CA GLY A 70 -36.35 6.64 19.24
C GLY A 70 -35.23 7.35 18.46
N LEU A 71 -34.85 8.58 18.82
CA LEU A 71 -33.76 9.29 18.13
C LEU A 71 -32.42 8.57 18.26
N ARG A 72 -32.11 8.05 19.47
CA ARG A 72 -30.89 7.27 19.73
C ARG A 72 -30.82 6.02 18.86
N SER A 73 -31.89 5.22 18.83
CA SER A 73 -31.97 4.00 18.03
C SER A 73 -31.91 4.29 16.52
N PHE A 74 -32.52 5.39 16.07
CA PHE A 74 -32.43 5.82 14.68
C PHE A 74 -30.99 6.19 14.29
N LEU A 75 -30.31 6.99 15.11
CA LEU A 75 -28.91 7.39 14.88
C LEU A 75 -27.95 6.20 14.95
N GLU A 76 -28.17 5.26 15.87
CA GLU A 76 -27.40 4.01 15.96
C GLU A 76 -27.57 3.16 14.69
N SER A 77 -28.81 2.98 14.23
CA SER A 77 -29.09 2.25 12.99
C SER A 77 -28.48 2.94 11.76
N ALA A 78 -28.59 4.28 11.68
CA ALA A 78 -27.99 5.05 10.61
C ALA A 78 -26.46 4.95 10.61
N PHE A 79 -25.82 4.96 11.78
CA PHE A 79 -24.39 4.78 11.93
C PHE A 79 -23.95 3.39 11.43
N ILE A 80 -24.60 2.32 11.90
CA ILE A 80 -24.30 0.95 11.47
C ILE A 80 -24.50 0.80 9.95
N ALA A 81 -25.59 1.33 9.40
CA ALA A 81 -25.86 1.29 7.97
C ALA A 81 -24.79 2.04 7.16
N LEU A 82 -24.35 3.21 7.61
CA LEU A 82 -23.28 3.97 6.98
C LEU A 82 -21.94 3.22 7.01
N ILE A 83 -21.58 2.62 8.15
CA ILE A 83 -20.36 1.82 8.27
C ILE A 83 -20.41 0.62 7.33
N LEU A 84 -21.53 -0.10 7.27
CA LEU A 84 -21.70 -1.23 6.36
C LEU A 84 -21.57 -0.79 4.89
N PHE A 85 -22.14 0.36 4.55
CA PHE A 85 -22.01 0.94 3.22
C PHE A 85 -20.57 1.31 2.88
N VAL A 86 -19.81 1.89 3.82
CA VAL A 86 -18.37 2.16 3.65
C VAL A 86 -17.61 0.88 3.35
N PHE A 87 -17.87 -0.21 4.08
CA PHE A 87 -17.22 -1.51 3.85
C PHE A 87 -17.54 -2.09 2.47
N ILE A 88 -18.81 -2.05 2.06
CA ILE A 88 -19.23 -2.53 0.73
C ILE A 88 -18.52 -1.72 -0.38
N PHE A 89 -18.46 -0.40 -0.24
CA PHE A 89 -17.75 0.47 -1.18
C PHE A 89 -16.25 0.18 -1.22
N GLN A 90 -15.60 0.01 -0.07
CA GLN A 90 -14.18 -0.33 -0.02
C GLN A 90 -13.92 -1.69 -0.68
N TYR A 91 -14.77 -2.68 -0.43
CA TYR A 91 -14.64 -4.01 -1.03
C TYR A 91 -14.73 -3.97 -2.57
N ASP A 92 -15.70 -3.23 -3.12
CA ASP A 92 -15.84 -3.04 -4.57
C ASP A 92 -14.64 -2.31 -5.19
N LEU A 93 -14.05 -1.32 -4.50
CA LEU A 93 -12.84 -0.66 -4.96
C LEU A 93 -11.62 -1.59 -4.98
N ILE A 94 -11.44 -2.42 -3.94
CA ILE A 94 -10.33 -3.37 -3.85
C ILE A 94 -10.41 -4.39 -5.00
N LEU A 95 -11.59 -4.96 -5.23
CA LEU A 95 -11.84 -5.87 -6.35
C LEU A 95 -11.52 -5.26 -7.71
N LYS A 96 -11.93 -4.00 -7.94
CA LYS A 96 -11.64 -3.29 -9.19
C LYS A 96 -10.14 -3.03 -9.37
N SER A 97 -9.43 -2.68 -8.30
CA SER A 97 -7.98 -2.47 -8.34
C SER A 97 -7.23 -3.75 -8.71
N ASP A 98 -7.60 -4.88 -8.08
CA ASP A 98 -6.99 -6.18 -8.36
C ASP A 98 -7.28 -6.65 -9.79
N LEU A 99 -8.51 -6.43 -10.27
CA LEU A 99 -8.88 -6.74 -11.65
C LEU A 99 -8.04 -5.94 -12.66
N ILE A 100 -7.84 -4.63 -12.40
CA ILE A 100 -7.00 -3.77 -13.26
C ILE A 100 -5.55 -4.25 -13.30
N LEU A 101 -4.99 -4.69 -12.16
CA LEU A 101 -3.64 -5.23 -12.09
C LEU A 101 -3.51 -6.52 -12.91
N ILE A 102 -4.47 -7.43 -12.81
CA ILE A 102 -4.49 -8.68 -13.57
C ILE A 102 -4.59 -8.38 -15.07
N THR A 103 -5.52 -7.51 -15.49
CA THR A 103 -5.68 -7.15 -16.90
C THR A 103 -4.43 -6.49 -17.47
N ARG A 104 -3.77 -5.60 -16.71
CA ARG A 104 -2.50 -4.99 -17.14
C ARG A 104 -1.39 -6.02 -17.27
N LYS A 105 -1.33 -7.00 -16.37
CA LYS A 105 -0.32 -8.06 -16.44
C LYS A 105 -0.51 -8.91 -17.69
N ILE A 106 -1.73 -9.35 -17.96
CA ILE A 106 -2.09 -10.14 -19.16
C ILE A 106 -1.76 -9.35 -20.45
N ALA A 107 -2.15 -8.07 -20.52
CA ALA A 107 -1.87 -7.24 -21.69
C ALA A 107 -0.36 -7.02 -21.93
N ARG A 108 0.45 -7.05 -20.87
CA ARG A 108 1.91 -6.92 -20.97
C ARG A 108 2.56 -8.21 -21.47
N GLU A 109 2.07 -9.37 -21.01
CA GLU A 109 2.50 -10.69 -21.48
C GLU A 109 2.17 -10.89 -22.96
N GLU A 110 0.94 -10.53 -23.39
CA GLU A 110 0.53 -10.62 -24.80
C GLU A 110 1.38 -9.72 -25.72
N LYS A 111 1.80 -8.55 -25.20
CA LYS A 111 2.67 -7.63 -25.96
C LYS A 111 4.09 -8.18 -26.10
N LEU A 112 4.64 -8.79 -25.05
CA LEU A 112 5.94 -9.45 -25.08
C LEU A 112 5.97 -10.62 -26.08
N GLU A 113 4.92 -11.44 -26.13
CA GLU A 113 4.83 -12.53 -27.11
C GLU A 113 4.77 -12.02 -28.56
N LYS A 114 4.05 -10.92 -28.81
CA LYS A 114 4.01 -10.29 -30.14
C LYS A 114 5.37 -9.72 -30.54
N ASP A 115 6.06 -9.05 -29.62
CA ASP A 115 7.39 -8.50 -29.86
C ASP A 115 8.42 -9.63 -30.14
N GLU A 116 8.36 -10.77 -29.43
CA GLU A 116 9.21 -11.94 -29.72
C GLU A 116 8.92 -12.59 -31.08
N GLN A 117 7.64 -12.66 -31.48
CA GLN A 117 7.27 -13.16 -32.81
C GLN A 117 7.76 -12.25 -33.94
N GLU A 118 7.75 -10.93 -33.73
CA GLU A 118 8.23 -9.98 -34.73
C GLU A 118 9.77 -10.04 -34.86
N ILE A 119 10.49 -10.16 -33.73
CA ILE A 119 11.94 -10.35 -33.69
C ILE A 119 12.35 -11.67 -34.36
N SER A 120 11.66 -12.78 -34.09
CA SER A 120 11.98 -14.08 -34.71
C SER A 120 11.75 -14.09 -36.23
N LYS A 121 10.69 -13.41 -36.71
CA LYS A 121 10.46 -13.20 -38.14
C LYS A 121 11.57 -12.37 -38.79
N HIS A 122 12.02 -11.30 -38.13
CA HIS A 122 13.10 -10.45 -38.66
C HIS A 122 14.48 -11.13 -38.67
N LEU A 123 14.75 -12.02 -37.71
CA LEU A 123 16.03 -12.72 -37.59
C LEU A 123 16.11 -14.03 -38.39
N GLY A 124 15.02 -14.47 -39.02
CA GLY A 124 14.97 -15.73 -39.77
C GLY A 124 15.27 -16.97 -38.91
N MET A 125 15.14 -16.85 -37.59
CA MET A 125 15.43 -17.91 -36.62
C MET A 125 14.15 -18.55 -36.09
N SER A 126 14.15 -19.87 -35.99
CA SER A 126 13.05 -20.62 -35.37
C SER A 126 12.91 -20.24 -33.89
N PRO A 127 11.70 -19.96 -33.38
CA PRO A 127 11.45 -19.46 -32.02
C PRO A 127 12.01 -20.38 -30.91
N ALA A 128 12.20 -21.67 -31.19
CA ALA A 128 12.79 -22.61 -30.24
C ALA A 128 14.29 -22.39 -29.97
N THR A 129 15.01 -21.69 -30.85
CA THR A 129 16.47 -21.48 -30.73
C THR A 129 16.81 -20.24 -29.90
N ALA A 130 16.01 -19.17 -29.98
CA ALA A 130 16.24 -17.93 -29.24
C ALA A 130 15.98 -18.09 -27.73
N VAL A 131 14.91 -18.79 -27.35
CA VAL A 131 14.56 -19.06 -25.94
C VAL A 131 15.61 -19.92 -25.24
N ARG A 132 16.26 -20.84 -25.96
CA ARG A 132 17.37 -21.65 -25.42
C ARG A 132 18.65 -20.84 -25.15
N GLN A 133 18.90 -19.76 -25.90
CA GLN A 133 20.07 -18.89 -25.68
C GLN A 133 19.84 -17.84 -24.59
N SER A 134 18.59 -17.43 -24.33
CA SER A 134 18.25 -16.49 -23.26
C SER A 134 18.10 -17.14 -21.88
N LEU A 135 17.90 -18.45 -21.83
CA LEU A 135 17.85 -19.25 -20.59
C LEU A 135 19.20 -19.88 -20.19
N GLU A 136 20.29 -19.67 -20.94
CA GLU A 136 21.62 -20.03 -20.43
C GLU A 136 22.02 -19.02 -19.32
N PRO A 137 22.14 -19.46 -18.06
CA PRO A 137 22.47 -18.58 -16.96
C PRO A 137 23.84 -17.93 -17.20
N GLU A 138 23.93 -16.61 -17.00
CA GLU A 138 25.16 -15.82 -17.10
C GLU A 138 26.35 -16.40 -16.31
N GLU A 139 26.06 -17.24 -15.31
CA GLU A 139 27.02 -17.99 -14.54
C GLU A 139 27.95 -18.86 -15.43
N ASN A 140 27.44 -19.45 -16.50
CA ASN A 140 28.24 -20.26 -17.43
C ASN A 140 29.11 -19.41 -18.39
N ARG A 141 28.75 -18.16 -18.66
CA ARG A 141 29.60 -17.21 -19.42
C ARG A 141 30.79 -16.73 -18.58
N ALA A 142 30.59 -16.47 -17.29
CA ALA A 142 31.68 -16.09 -16.40
C ALA A 142 32.69 -17.24 -16.18
N VAL A 143 32.20 -18.49 -16.09
CA VAL A 143 33.05 -19.68 -15.92
C VAL A 143 33.88 -19.96 -17.18
N SER A 144 33.30 -19.83 -18.37
CA SER A 144 34.04 -20.03 -19.64
C SER A 144 35.07 -18.93 -19.91
N GLU A 145 34.77 -17.66 -19.59
CA GLU A 145 35.75 -16.58 -19.66
C GLU A 145 36.88 -16.70 -18.62
N SER A 146 36.58 -17.18 -17.42
CA SER A 146 37.59 -17.34 -16.36
C SER A 146 38.58 -18.48 -16.66
N LEU A 147 38.12 -19.56 -17.31
CA LEU A 147 38.98 -20.64 -17.79
C LEU A 147 39.93 -20.18 -18.91
N GLN A 148 39.46 -19.34 -19.85
CA GLN A 148 40.33 -18.78 -20.89
C GLN A 148 41.37 -17.79 -20.34
N LYS A 149 41.01 -16.99 -19.33
CA LYS A 149 41.93 -16.05 -18.67
C LYS A 149 42.95 -16.75 -17.75
N GLN A 150 42.63 -17.93 -17.19
CA GLN A 150 43.58 -18.71 -16.38
C GLN A 150 44.70 -19.36 -17.20
N GLY A 151 44.42 -19.82 -18.43
CA GLY A 151 45.45 -20.40 -19.31
C GLY A 151 46.55 -19.38 -19.69
N LYS A 152 46.19 -18.10 -19.84
CA LYS A 152 47.12 -17.05 -20.29
C LYS A 152 48.00 -16.45 -19.18
N LYS A 153 47.64 -16.61 -17.90
CA LYS A 153 48.34 -15.98 -16.77
C LYS A 153 49.46 -16.82 -16.15
N ARG A 154 49.61 -18.11 -16.52
CA ARG A 154 50.73 -18.94 -16.03
C ARG A 154 52.08 -18.64 -16.67
N ALA A 155 52.14 -17.84 -17.75
CA ALA A 155 53.39 -17.58 -18.47
C ALA A 155 54.21 -16.36 -17.98
N THR A 156 53.68 -15.46 -17.14
CA THR A 156 54.28 -14.11 -17.00
C THR A 156 54.61 -13.62 -15.60
N LYS A 157 54.51 -14.43 -14.53
CA LYS A 157 54.77 -13.94 -13.16
C LYS A 157 56.16 -14.34 -12.61
N LYS A 158 57.22 -13.95 -13.33
CA LYS A 158 58.59 -13.86 -12.79
C LYS A 158 58.87 -12.39 -12.45
N GLY A 159 58.90 -12.08 -11.16
CA GLY A 159 59.62 -10.94 -10.59
C GLY A 159 58.95 -9.57 -10.63
N LYS A 160 58.51 -9.09 -9.45
CA LYS A 160 58.90 -7.75 -8.95
C LYS A 160 58.50 -7.60 -7.47
N ARG A 161 59.52 -7.33 -6.64
CA ARG A 161 59.44 -7.07 -5.20
C ARG A 161 58.83 -5.68 -4.92
N PRO A 162 58.27 -5.45 -3.72
CA PRO A 162 57.49 -4.26 -3.40
C PRO A 162 58.37 -3.11 -2.86
N ALA A 163 58.06 -1.88 -3.27
CA ALA A 163 58.62 -0.67 -2.68
C ALA A 163 57.65 -0.10 -1.64
N LYS A 164 58.13 -0.11 -0.40
CA LYS A 164 57.56 0.48 0.82
C LYS A 164 57.74 2.01 0.80
N LYS A 165 56.70 2.79 1.13
CA LYS A 165 56.78 4.14 1.76
C LYS A 165 55.37 4.66 2.06
N ARG A 166 54.99 4.69 3.34
CA ARG A 166 55.09 5.82 4.29
C ARG A 166 53.97 6.85 4.12
N SER A 167 52.98 6.77 5.02
CA SER A 167 52.14 7.88 5.52
C SER A 167 53.02 9.05 6.01
N PRO A 168 52.51 10.29 6.26
CA PRO A 168 51.48 10.52 7.28
C PRO A 168 50.61 11.80 7.14
N LYS A 169 49.71 11.94 8.13
CA LYS A 169 49.55 13.10 9.03
C LYS A 169 48.27 13.94 8.87
N LYS A 170 47.37 13.71 9.83
CA LYS A 170 46.29 14.58 10.28
C LYS A 170 46.79 15.99 10.67
N ARG A 171 45.99 17.00 10.36
CA ARG A 171 45.78 18.25 11.13
C ARG A 171 44.26 18.47 11.11
N GLN A 172 43.59 18.34 12.26
CA GLN A 172 43.26 19.42 13.21
C GLN A 172 42.40 20.49 12.54
#